data_AF-M0BP49-F1
#
_entry.id   AF-M0BP49-F1
#
_cell.length_a   1.000
_cell.length_b   1.000
_cell.length_c   1.000
_cell.angle_alpha   90.00
_cell.angle_beta   90.00
_cell.angle_gamma   90.00
#
_symmetry.space_group_name_H-M   'P 1'
#
loop_
_entity.id
_entity.type
_entity.pdbx_description
1 polymer ?
#
loop_
_entity_poly.entity_id
_entity_poly.type
_entity_poly.pdbx_seq_one_letter_code
_entity_poly.pdbx_strand_id
1 'polypeptide(L)' 'MKSVERENDGDSDRTRERECYRCDRDVAPALLFRIDVAPPDALADYAHSVRFCCQDCVAAMGMLEFTEEWKEQAGLV' A
#
# COMPACT_ATOMS: atom_id res chain seq x y z
N MET A 1 11.45 2.19 -29.40
CA MET A 1 11.49 1.92 -27.95
C MET A 1 11.24 0.43 -27.79
N LYS A 2 12.18 -0.33 -27.23
CA LYS A 2 12.02 -1.78 -27.05
C LYS A 2 11.05 -2.03 -25.91
N SER A 3 9.95 -2.72 -26.23
CA SER A 3 9.00 -3.24 -25.24
C SER A 3 9.77 -4.13 -24.26
N VAL A 4 9.78 -3.73 -22.99
CA VAL A 4 10.27 -4.60 -21.92
C VAL A 4 9.10 -5.49 -21.55
N GLU A 5 9.06 -6.66 -22.17
CA GLU A 5 8.21 -7.76 -21.72
C GLU A 5 8.77 -8.21 -20.36
N ARG A 6 8.10 -7.78 -19.29
CA ARG A 6 8.42 -8.21 -17.93
C ARG A 6 7.96 -9.65 -17.81
N GLU A 7 8.89 -10.60 -17.91
CA GLU A 7 8.66 -12.00 -17.56
C GLU A 7 8.03 -12.06 -16.17
N ASN A 8 6.75 -12.42 -16.14
CA ASN A 8 5.99 -12.62 -14.91
C ASN A 8 6.31 -14.05 -14.43
N ASP A 9 7.42 -14.16 -13.70
CA ASP A 9 7.74 -15.35 -12.92
C ASP A 9 6.67 -15.54 -11.85
N GLY A 10 5.82 -16.56 -12.02
CA GLY A 10 4.66 -16.86 -11.17
C GLY A 10 4.99 -17.21 -9.71
N ASP A 11 6.27 -17.23 -9.33
CA ASP A 11 6.74 -17.36 -7.95
C ASP A 11 6.89 -15.99 -7.23
N SER A 12 7.01 -14.92 -8.00
CA SER A 12 7.11 -13.54 -7.49
C SER A 12 5.76 -13.03 -6.95
N ASP A 13 4.64 -13.61 -7.40
CA ASP A 13 3.30 -13.20 -6.98
C ASP A 13 2.98 -13.62 -5.53
N ARG A 14 3.41 -14.83 -5.13
CA ARG A 14 3.26 -15.32 -3.75
C ARG A 14 4.16 -14.59 -2.75
N THR A 15 5.31 -14.12 -3.21
CA THR A 15 6.25 -13.37 -2.39
C THR A 15 5.74 -11.95 -2.11
N ARG A 16 5.05 -11.34 -3.09
CA ARG A 16 4.37 -10.05 -2.93
C ARG A 16 3.18 -10.07 -1.98
N GLU A 17 2.59 -11.23 -1.72
CA GLU A 17 1.56 -11.41 -0.69
C GLU A 17 2.15 -11.47 0.73
N ARG A 18 3.49 -11.50 0.86
CA ARG A 18 4.22 -11.58 2.13
C ARG A 18 5.05 -10.33 2.43
N GLU A 19 5.29 -9.49 1.44
CA GLU A 19 6.07 -8.27 1.59
C GLU A 19 5.17 -7.05 1.75
N CYS A 20 5.53 -6.18 2.68
CA CYS A 20 4.91 -4.86 2.76
C CYS A 20 5.28 -4.04 1.52
N TYR A 21 4.30 -3.65 0.70
CA TYR A 21 4.48 -2.84 -0.50
C TYR A 21 5.26 -1.53 -0.27
N ARG A 22 5.18 -0.95 0.93
CA ARG A 22 5.78 0.37 1.22
C ARG A 22 7.22 0.29 1.72
N CYS A 23 7.57 -0.74 2.47
CA CYS A 23 8.87 -0.85 3.13
C CYS A 23 9.63 -2.14 2.84
N ASP A 24 9.10 -2.97 1.94
CA ASP A 24 9.65 -4.23 1.46
C ASP A 24 10.00 -5.25 2.57
N ARG A 25 9.47 -5.04 3.79
CA ARG A 25 9.66 -5.94 4.93
C ARG A 25 8.84 -7.21 4.69
N ASP A 26 9.47 -8.38 4.80
CA ASP A 26 8.77 -9.67 4.91
C ASP A 26 7.99 -9.71 6.23
N VAL A 27 6.68 -9.87 6.12
CA VAL A 27 5.74 -9.85 7.22
C VAL A 27 4.84 -11.07 7.09
N ALA A 28 4.56 -11.72 8.22
CA ALA A 28 3.63 -12.85 8.22
C ALA A 28 2.29 -12.43 7.57
N PRO A 29 1.71 -13.22 6.64
CA PRO A 29 0.49 -12.84 5.93
C PRO A 29 -0.67 -12.38 6.82
N ALA A 30 -0.81 -12.96 8.02
CA ALA A 30 -1.82 -12.58 9.01
C ALA A 30 -1.67 -11.16 9.58
N LEU A 31 -0.51 -10.52 9.39
CA LEU A 31 -0.19 -9.17 9.85
C LEU A 31 -0.12 -8.15 8.70
N LEU A 32 -0.43 -8.59 7.47
CA LEU A 32 -0.53 -7.72 6.30
C LEU A 32 -1.98 -7.28 6.10
N PHE A 33 -2.14 -5.98 5.91
CA PHE A 33 -3.41 -5.35 5.60
C PHE A 33 -3.56 -5.20 4.10
N ARG A 34 -4.69 -5.68 3.56
CA ARG A 34 -5.06 -5.50 2.16
C ARG A 34 -5.64 -4.09 1.98
N ILE A 35 -5.00 -3.30 1.13
CA ILE A 35 -5.44 -1.96 0.72
C ILE A 35 -5.97 -2.06 -0.70
N ASP A 36 -7.22 -1.66 -0.85
CA ASP A 36 -7.94 -1.68 -2.11
C ASP A 36 -8.12 -0.21 -2.56
N VAL A 37 -7.58 0.13 -3.73
CA VAL A 37 -7.61 1.49 -4.26
C VAL A 37 -8.31 1.48 -5.62
N ALA A 38 -9.52 2.02 -5.63
CA ALA A 38 -10.26 2.32 -6.84
C ALA A 38 -10.02 3.78 -7.25
N PRO A 39 -9.60 4.05 -8.49
CA PRO A 39 -9.49 5.42 -8.98
C PRO A 39 -10.90 6.03 -9.15
N PRO A 40 -11.05 7.35 -8.93
CA PRO A 40 -12.28 8.05 -9.26
C PRO A 40 -12.47 8.11 -10.79
N ASP A 41 -13.71 8.34 -11.25
CA ASP A 41 -14.06 8.39 -12.68
C ASP A 41 -13.20 9.38 -13.49
N ALA A 42 -12.78 10.49 -12.88
CA ALA A 42 -11.88 11.45 -13.51
C ALA A 42 -10.48 10.89 -13.85
N LEU A 43 -10.13 9.75 -13.28
CA LEU A 43 -8.89 9.00 -13.47
C LEU A 43 -9.19 7.59 -13.98
N ALA A 44 -10.25 7.40 -14.77
CA ALA A 44 -10.69 6.09 -15.26
C ALA A 44 -9.65 5.34 -16.12
N ASP A 45 -8.64 6.04 -16.65
CA ASP A 45 -7.52 5.41 -17.36
C ASP A 45 -6.57 4.65 -16.42
N TYR A 46 -6.65 4.88 -15.11
CA TYR A 46 -5.90 4.14 -14.10
C TYR A 46 -6.63 2.85 -13.74
N ALA A 47 -5.87 1.78 -13.54
CA ALA A 47 -6.42 0.51 -13.08
C ALA A 47 -6.69 0.55 -11.57
N HIS A 48 -7.73 -0.18 -11.17
CA HIS A 48 -7.88 -0.64 -9.78
C HIS A 48 -6.61 -1.34 -9.32
N SER A 49 -6.21 -1.12 -8.07
CA SER A 49 -5.03 -1.77 -7.52
C SER A 49 -5.24 -2.27 -6.10
N VAL A 50 -4.62 -3.41 -5.80
CA VAL A 50 -4.57 -4.01 -4.48
C VAL A 50 -3.12 -4.04 -4.00
N ARG A 51 -2.87 -3.60 -2.77
CA ARG A 51 -1.55 -3.58 -2.14
C ARG A 51 -1.63 -4.18 -0.74
N PHE A 52 -0.55 -4.80 -0.26
CA PHE A 52 -0.44 -5.30 1.11
C PHE A 52 0.53 -4.44 1.90
N CYS A 53 0.13 -3.96 3.07
CA CYS A 53 0.97 -3.11 3.93
C CYS A 53 1.05 -3.66 5.36
N CYS A 54 2.21 -3.51 5.98
CA CYS A 54 2.36 -3.80 7.40
C CYS A 54 1.63 -2.76 8.26
N GLN A 55 1.31 -3.12 9.50
CA GLN A 55 0.63 -2.25 10.47
C GLN A 55 1.27 -0.86 10.60
N ASP A 56 2.61 -0.78 10.64
CA ASP A 56 3.34 0.47 10.82
C ASP A 56 3.15 1.38 9.59
N CYS A 57 3.18 0.80 8.39
CA CYS A 57 3.03 1.53 7.14
C CYS A 57 1.58 1.95 6.90
N VAL A 58 0.60 1.13 7.29
CA VAL A 58 -0.83 1.48 7.31
C VAL A 58 -1.09 2.64 8.26
N ALA A 59 -0.59 2.54 9.50
CA ALA A 59 -0.67 3.62 10.46
C ALA A 59 -0.03 4.89 9.90
N ALA A 60 1.14 4.80 9.26
CA ALA A 60 1.78 5.95 8.63
C ALA A 60 1.03 6.51 7.41
N MET A 61 0.20 5.73 6.72
CA MET A 61 -0.70 6.25 5.68
C MET A 61 -1.90 6.96 6.31
N GLY A 62 -2.55 6.34 7.30
CA GLY A 62 -3.62 6.99 8.07
C GLY A 62 -3.14 8.19 8.90
N MET A 63 -1.85 8.25 9.24
CA MET A 63 -1.24 9.42 9.88
C MET A 63 -1.08 10.62 8.94
N LEU A 64 -1.21 10.43 7.62
CA LEU A 64 -1.39 11.54 6.67
C LEU A 64 -2.86 12.02 6.62
N GLU A 65 -3.80 11.28 7.22
CA GLU A 65 -5.21 11.67 7.40
C GLU A 65 -5.49 12.30 8.78
N PHE A 66 -4.52 12.31 9.71
CA PHE A 66 -4.65 13.11 10.93
C PHE A 66 -4.45 14.59 10.59
N THR A 67 -5.59 15.25 10.36
CA THR A 67 -5.70 16.71 10.29
C THR A 67 -5.12 17.35 11.56
N GLU A 68 -4.73 18.62 11.48
CA GLU A 68 -4.12 19.37 12.60
C GLU A 68 -4.92 19.22 13.92
N GLU A 69 -6.23 19.05 13.80
CA GLU A 69 -7.21 18.76 14.85
C GLU A 69 -6.81 17.56 15.74
N TRP A 70 -6.28 16.50 15.16
CA TRP A 70 -5.87 15.30 15.89
C TRP A 70 -4.53 15.50 16.61
N LYS A 71 -3.63 16.32 16.04
CA LYS A 71 -2.36 16.67 16.68
C LYS A 71 -2.60 17.57 17.90
N GLU A 72 -3.55 18.50 17.79
CA GLU A 72 -4.01 19.33 18.91
C GLU A 72 -4.60 18.47 20.03
N GLN A 73 -5.42 17.48 19.69
CA GLN A 73 -6.09 16.64 20.68
C GLN A 73 -5.16 15.62 21.37
N ALA A 74 -4.08 15.22 20.70
CA ALA A 74 -3.02 14.37 21.26
C ALA A 74 -1.93 15.16 22.03
N GLY A 75 -2.01 16.50 22.06
CA GLY A 75 -1.01 17.35 22.73
C GLY A 75 0.36 17.34 22.05
N LEU A 76 0.39 17.12 20.74
CA LEU A 76 1.61 17.00 19.93
C LEU A 76 1.94 18.30 19.17
N VAL A 77 1.25 19.42 19.48
CA VAL A 77 1.49 20.79 19.00
C VAL A 77 1.49 21.76 20.17
#